data_AF-A0A7V6J1L8-F1
#
_entry.id   AF-A0A7V6J1L8-F1
#
_cell.length_a   1.000
_cell.length_b   1.000
_cell.length_c   1.000
_cell.angle_alpha   90.00
_cell.angle_beta   90.00
_cell.angle_gamma   90.00
#
_symmetry.space_group_name_H-M   'P 1'
#
loop_
_entity.id
_entity.type
_entity.pdbx_description
1 polymer ?
#
loop_
_entity_poly.entity_id
_entity_poly.type
_entity_poly.pdbx_seq_one_letter_code
_entity_poly.pdbx_strand_id
1 'polypeptide(L)'
;MNYLLLSLGSAVCLAIYDIAKKVSLRKSSTEEILFFYTLIAFISSFIFIKDALNTSLIGIGIVFIKSLIISVNWAITMKAMKKLDVGIVVPFGMMTTVFVTVSAYLFFGEPVNLESILGIVLVLFGLIVLANLEKKDKKEKNDYKYILLLVFGAFLGAISGTLDKFVLSNG
;
A
#
# COMPACT_ATOMS: atom_id res chain seq x y z
N MET A 1 -5.82 13.83 -23.22
CA MET A 1 -6.70 12.86 -22.51
C MET A 1 -6.56 13.15 -21.02
N ASN A 2 -7.62 13.56 -20.32
CA ASN A 2 -7.50 14.04 -18.94
C ASN A 2 -7.02 12.93 -17.99
N TYR A 3 -5.74 12.97 -17.59
CA TYR A 3 -5.17 12.11 -16.53
C TYR A 3 -6.02 12.13 -15.25
N LEU A 4 -6.72 13.25 -15.00
CA LEU A 4 -7.66 13.41 -13.91
C LEU A 4 -8.83 12.42 -13.99
N LEU A 5 -9.40 12.21 -15.18
CA LEU A 5 -10.51 11.27 -15.39
C LEU A 5 -10.05 9.82 -15.15
N LEU A 6 -8.85 9.46 -15.62
CA LEU A 6 -8.25 8.15 -15.37
C LEU A 6 -7.96 7.93 -13.87
N SER A 7 -7.46 8.96 -13.17
CA SER A 7 -7.20 8.87 -11.73
C SER A 7 -8.48 8.66 -10.91
N LEU A 8 -9.57 9.33 -11.28
CA LEU A 8 -10.88 9.16 -10.66
C LEU A 8 -11.43 7.75 -10.93
N GLY A 9 -11.35 7.28 -12.18
CA GLY A 9 -11.74 5.91 -12.52
C GLY A 9 -10.95 4.87 -11.73
N SER A 10 -9.64 5.05 -11.60
CA SER A 10 -8.77 4.18 -10.80
C SER A 10 -9.16 4.18 -9.32
N ALA A 11 -9.49 5.34 -8.74
CA ALA A 11 -9.92 5.44 -7.36
C ALA A 11 -11.21 4.65 -7.09
N VAL A 12 -12.18 4.71 -8.02
CA VAL A 12 -13.42 3.91 -7.93
C VAL A 12 -13.11 2.41 -8.01
N CYS A 13 -12.29 1.99 -8.97
CA CYS A 13 -11.87 0.59 -9.10
C CYS A 13 -11.15 0.10 -7.84
N LEU A 14 -10.27 0.92 -7.26
CA LEU A 14 -9.54 0.59 -6.04
C LEU A 14 -10.49 0.43 -4.84
N ALA A 15 -11.48 1.31 -4.70
CA ALA A 15 -12.49 1.22 -3.65
C ALA A 15 -13.33 -0.07 -3.78
N ILE A 16 -13.78 -0.40 -4.99
CA ILE A 16 -14.50 -1.66 -5.26
C ILE A 16 -13.61 -2.87 -4.92
N TYR A 17 -12.35 -2.83 -5.33
CA TYR A 17 -11.37 -3.87 -5.05
C TYR A 17 -11.15 -4.09 -3.54
N ASP A 18 -11.01 -3.03 -2.75
CA ASP A 18 -10.81 -3.15 -1.30
C ASP A 18 -12.05 -3.70 -0.58
N ILE A 19 -13.25 -3.31 -1.02
CA ILE A 19 -14.50 -3.89 -0.52
C ILE A 19 -14.59 -5.37 -0.88
N ALA A 20 -14.31 -5.73 -2.14
CA ALA A 20 -14.32 -7.12 -2.59
C ALA A 20 -13.30 -7.97 -1.81
N LYS A 21 -12.08 -7.46 -1.61
CA LYS A 21 -11.04 -8.10 -0.80
C LYS A 21 -11.50 -8.34 0.63
N LYS A 22 -12.14 -7.37 1.28
CA LYS A 22 -12.72 -7.54 2.62
C LYS A 22 -13.79 -8.63 2.64
N VAL A 23 -14.66 -8.69 1.62
CA VAL A 23 -15.69 -9.72 1.52
C VAL A 23 -15.07 -11.10 1.38
N SER A 24 -14.04 -11.27 0.55
CA SER A 24 -13.31 -12.53 0.41
C SER A 24 -12.65 -12.95 1.73
N LEU A 25 -12.02 -12.00 2.44
CA LEU A 25 -11.36 -12.24 3.73
C LEU A 25 -12.32 -12.71 4.84
N ARG A 26 -13.64 -12.53 4.69
CA ARG A 26 -14.63 -13.07 5.63
C ARG A 26 -14.85 -14.58 5.45
N LYS A 27 -14.66 -15.11 4.24
CA LYS A 27 -14.96 -16.51 3.89
C LYS A 27 -13.72 -17.39 3.75
N SER A 28 -12.56 -16.80 3.46
CA SER A 28 -11.32 -17.52 3.14
C SER A 28 -10.15 -17.14 4.06
N SER A 29 -9.12 -17.99 4.10
CA SER A 29 -7.90 -17.67 4.86
C SER A 29 -7.12 -16.50 4.23
N THR A 30 -6.22 -15.86 4.98
CA THR A 30 -5.48 -14.70 4.44
C THR A 30 -4.47 -15.19 3.41
N GLU A 31 -3.89 -16.35 3.70
CA GLU A 31 -2.90 -17.06 2.92
C GLU A 31 -3.48 -17.49 1.57
N GLU A 32 -4.70 -18.03 1.54
CA GLU A 32 -5.42 -18.37 0.29
C GLU A 32 -5.60 -17.16 -0.61
N ILE A 33 -6.12 -16.05 -0.07
CA ILE A 33 -6.40 -14.85 -0.87
C ILE A 33 -5.10 -14.25 -1.40
N LEU A 34 -4.06 -14.20 -0.57
CA LEU A 34 -2.75 -13.71 -0.98
C LEU A 34 -2.15 -14.58 -2.08
N PHE A 35 -2.26 -15.91 -1.95
CA PHE A 35 -1.80 -16.85 -2.97
C PHE A 35 -2.48 -16.59 -4.32
N PHE A 36 -3.81 -16.59 -4.38
CA PHE A 36 -4.52 -16.35 -5.65
C PHE A 36 -4.24 -14.95 -6.21
N TYR A 37 -4.16 -13.93 -5.35
CA TYR A 37 -3.82 -12.58 -5.76
C TYR A 37 -2.43 -12.51 -6.42
N THR A 38 -1.41 -13.09 -5.78
CA THR A 38 -0.04 -13.13 -6.31
C THR A 38 0.08 -13.99 -7.56
N LEU A 39 -0.66 -15.11 -7.64
CA LEU A 39 -0.68 -15.98 -8.82
C LEU A 39 -1.25 -15.27 -10.05
N ILE A 40 -2.38 -14.58 -9.89
CA ILE A 40 -2.98 -13.80 -10.99
C ILE A 40 -2.04 -12.68 -11.40
N ALA A 41 -1.47 -11.93 -10.44
CA ALA A 41 -0.52 -10.87 -10.74
C ALA A 41 0.74 -11.38 -11.47
N PHE A 42 1.23 -12.57 -11.09
CA PHE A 42 2.34 -13.23 -11.77
C PHE A 42 1.99 -13.58 -13.22
N ILE A 43 0.82 -14.19 -13.47
CA ILE A 43 0.35 -14.51 -14.83
C ILE A 43 0.19 -13.23 -15.66
N SER A 44 -0.38 -12.16 -15.09
CA SER A 44 -0.52 -10.87 -15.79
C SER A 44 0.83 -10.22 -16.13
N SER A 45 1.88 -10.50 -15.35
CA SER A 45 3.21 -9.92 -15.56
C SER A 45 3.93 -10.50 -16.79
N PHE A 46 3.48 -11.63 -17.36
CA PHE A 46 4.07 -12.22 -18.57
C PHE A 46 3.99 -11.31 -19.80
N ILE A 47 3.06 -10.35 -19.82
CA ILE A 47 2.94 -9.36 -20.90
C ILE A 47 4.24 -8.53 -21.03
N PHE A 48 4.97 -8.35 -19.92
CA PHE A 48 6.18 -7.53 -19.83
C PHE A 48 7.48 -8.35 -19.83
N ILE A 49 7.42 -9.61 -20.28
CA ILE A 49 8.58 -10.53 -20.20
C ILE A 49 9.81 -10.02 -20.96
N LYS A 50 9.62 -9.28 -22.06
CA LYS A 50 10.73 -8.72 -22.85
C LYS A 50 11.53 -7.69 -22.07
N ASP A 51 10.85 -6.84 -21.32
CA ASP A 51 11.49 -5.81 -20.51
C ASP A 51 12.19 -6.43 -19.29
N ALA A 52 11.58 -7.47 -18.70
CA ALA A 52 12.16 -8.23 -17.60
C ALA A 52 13.49 -8.92 -17.98
N LEU A 53 13.61 -9.42 -19.21
CA LEU A 53 14.83 -10.09 -19.69
C LEU A 53 16.01 -9.14 -19.92
N ASN A 54 15.74 -7.84 -20.11
CA ASN A 54 16.78 -6.81 -20.28
C ASN A 54 17.23 -6.18 -18.95
N THR A 55 16.70 -6.65 -17.82
CA THR A 55 17.03 -6.08 -16.50
C THR A 55 18.38 -6.61 -16.00
N SER A 56 19.18 -5.73 -15.39
CA SER A 56 20.48 -6.11 -14.79
C SER A 56 20.32 -7.09 -13.61
N LEU A 57 21.34 -7.91 -13.35
CA LEU A 57 21.33 -8.87 -12.22
C LEU A 57 21.13 -8.16 -10.86
N ILE A 58 21.67 -6.95 -10.73
CA ILE A 58 21.51 -6.10 -9.55
C ILE A 58 20.04 -5.65 -9.43
N GLY A 59 19.41 -5.23 -10.53
CA GLY A 59 17.98 -4.89 -10.56
C GLY A 59 17.10 -6.07 -10.14
N ILE A 60 17.38 -7.28 -10.65
CA ILE A 60 16.68 -8.51 -10.25
C ILE A 60 16.82 -8.77 -8.74
N GLY A 61 18.03 -8.62 -8.18
CA GLY A 61 18.27 -8.78 -6.75
C GLY A 61 17.48 -7.79 -5.89
N ILE A 62 17.41 -6.52 -6.29
CA ILE A 62 16.64 -5.49 -5.58
C ILE A 62 15.13 -5.78 -5.67
N VAL A 63 14.63 -6.16 -6.85
CA VAL A 63 13.22 -6.56 -7.06
C VAL A 63 12.86 -7.78 -6.21
N PHE A 64 13.78 -8.75 -6.06
CA PHE A 64 13.57 -9.90 -5.19
C PHE A 64 13.39 -9.48 -3.72
N ILE A 65 14.30 -8.66 -3.18
CA ILE A 65 14.21 -8.15 -1.79
C ILE A 65 12.92 -7.36 -1.59
N LYS A 66 12.60 -6.44 -2.51
CA LYS A 66 11.37 -5.67 -2.51
C LYS A 66 10.13 -6.57 -2.50
N SER A 67 10.11 -7.63 -3.31
CA SER A 67 8.96 -8.53 -3.40
C SER A 67 8.69 -9.29 -2.09
N LEU A 68 9.74 -9.63 -1.33
CA LEU A 68 9.59 -10.17 0.02
C LEU A 68 8.97 -9.15 0.98
N ILE A 69 9.45 -7.90 0.95
CA ILE A 69 8.95 -6.81 1.80
C ILE A 69 7.47 -6.54 1.52
N ILE A 70 7.07 -6.38 0.25
CA ILE A 70 5.68 -6.09 -0.10
C ILE A 70 4.74 -7.27 0.20
N SER A 71 5.22 -8.50 0.07
CA SER A 71 4.45 -9.70 0.44
C SER A 71 4.13 -9.73 1.95
N VAL A 72 5.11 -9.38 2.79
CA VAL A 72 4.91 -9.26 4.24
C VAL A 72 3.93 -8.13 4.56
N ASN A 73 4.06 -6.97 3.90
CA ASN A 73 3.10 -5.87 4.03
C ASN A 73 1.67 -6.34 3.73
N TRP A 74 1.45 -6.99 2.58
CA TRP A 74 0.12 -7.48 2.19
C TRP A 74 -0.43 -8.50 3.17
N ALA A 75 0.39 -9.45 3.64
CA ALA A 75 -0.03 -10.45 4.62
C ALA A 75 -0.49 -9.80 5.94
N ILE A 76 0.28 -8.84 6.46
CA ILE A 76 -0.05 -8.12 7.70
C ILE A 76 -1.29 -7.24 7.52
N THR A 77 -1.38 -6.51 6.41
CA THR A 77 -2.50 -5.63 6.08
C THR A 77 -3.80 -6.43 5.90
N MET A 78 -3.77 -7.57 5.22
CA MET A 78 -4.93 -8.46 5.07
C MET A 78 -5.36 -9.08 6.41
N LYS A 79 -4.41 -9.41 7.30
CA LYS A 79 -4.72 -9.86 8.68
C LYS A 79 -5.42 -8.77 9.49
N ALA A 80 -4.96 -7.52 9.40
CA ALA A 80 -5.64 -6.38 10.01
C ALA A 80 -7.02 -6.13 9.38
N MET A 81 -7.13 -6.22 8.05
CA MET A 81 -8.38 -6.07 7.31
C MET A 81 -9.42 -7.13 7.66
N LYS A 82 -9.04 -8.32 8.12
CA LYS A 82 -10.02 -9.28 8.64
C LYS A 82 -10.74 -8.79 9.89
N LYS A 83 -10.04 -8.04 10.74
CA LYS A 83 -10.49 -7.68 12.08
C LYS A 83 -11.03 -6.27 12.18
N LEU A 84 -10.44 -5.34 11.43
CA LEU A 84 -10.84 -3.94 11.36
C LEU A 84 -11.70 -3.67 10.14
N ASP A 85 -12.58 -2.68 10.21
CA ASP A 85 -13.37 -2.26 9.07
C ASP A 85 -12.52 -1.63 7.96
N VAL A 86 -12.99 -1.74 6.72
CA VAL A 86 -12.29 -1.19 5.54
C VAL A 86 -12.12 0.32 5.66
N GLY A 87 -13.08 0.99 6.30
CA GLY A 87 -13.02 2.41 6.62
C GLY A 87 -11.86 2.80 7.54
N ILE A 88 -11.28 1.87 8.30
CA ILE A 88 -10.03 2.07 9.07
C ILE A 88 -8.83 1.75 8.21
N VAL A 89 -8.88 0.57 7.59
CA VAL A 89 -7.72 -0.05 6.96
C VAL A 89 -7.23 0.79 5.79
N VAL A 90 -8.14 1.29 4.96
CA VAL A 90 -7.80 2.07 3.76
C VAL A 90 -7.11 3.38 4.12
N PRO A 91 -7.67 4.24 5.01
CA PRO A 91 -6.98 5.45 5.44
C PRO A 91 -5.63 5.18 6.09
N PHE A 92 -5.54 4.23 7.03
CA PHE A 92 -4.25 3.93 7.67
C PHE A 92 -3.21 3.43 6.67
N GLY A 93 -3.65 2.72 5.61
CA GLY A 93 -2.82 2.37 4.47
C GLY A 93 -2.25 3.59 3.72
N MET A 94 -2.96 4.72 3.69
CA MET A 94 -2.48 5.98 3.08
C MET A 94 -1.28 6.59 3.82
N MET A 95 -0.97 6.15 5.05
CA MET A 95 0.30 6.51 5.70
C MET A 95 1.52 6.08 4.87
N THR A 96 1.37 5.07 4.00
CA THR A 96 2.41 4.68 3.03
C THR A 96 2.86 5.90 2.22
N THR A 97 1.91 6.73 1.75
CA THR A 97 2.21 7.95 0.98
C THR A 97 3.00 8.97 1.78
N VAL A 98 2.69 9.11 3.08
CA VAL A 98 3.43 10.01 3.98
C VAL A 98 4.88 9.52 4.12
N PHE A 99 5.07 8.23 4.42
CA PHE A 99 6.41 7.65 4.56
C PHE A 99 7.21 7.69 3.26
N VAL A 100 6.58 7.42 2.11
CA VAL A 100 7.24 7.53 0.79
C VAL A 100 7.70 8.96 0.54
N THR A 101 6.89 9.97 0.87
CA THR A 101 7.28 11.37 0.65
C THR A 101 8.46 11.76 1.53
N VAL A 102 8.45 11.33 2.79
CA VAL A 102 9.58 11.54 3.72
C VAL A 102 10.85 10.84 3.21
N SER A 103 10.74 9.57 2.79
CA SER A 103 11.86 8.83 2.20
C SER A 103 12.38 9.46 0.91
N ALA A 104 11.49 9.97 0.06
CA ALA A 104 11.86 10.64 -1.19
C ALA A 104 12.71 11.89 -0.93
N TYR A 105 12.30 12.72 0.05
CA TYR A 105 13.09 13.87 0.47
C TYR A 105 14.46 13.47 1.03
N LEU A 106 14.50 12.47 1.92
CA LEU A 106 15.73 12.07 2.62
C LEU A 106 16.75 11.38 1.71
N PHE A 107 16.31 10.46 0.84
CA PHE A 107 17.20 9.62 0.03
C PHE A 107 17.44 10.14 -1.38
N PHE A 108 16.47 10.85 -1.97
CA PHE A 108 16.57 11.34 -3.35
C PHE A 108 16.73 12.87 -3.43
N GLY A 109 16.67 13.57 -2.30
CA GLY A 109 16.79 15.03 -2.26
C GLY A 109 15.66 15.76 -2.98
N GLU A 110 14.51 15.09 -3.19
CA GLU A 110 13.41 15.69 -3.91
C GLU A 110 12.80 16.86 -3.13
N PRO A 111 12.62 18.04 -3.74
CA PRO A 111 12.07 19.18 -3.05
C PRO A 111 10.65 18.89 -2.59
N VAL A 112 10.42 19.04 -1.29
CA VAL A 112 9.08 18.95 -0.71
C VAL A 112 8.38 20.28 -0.97
N ASN A 113 7.55 20.30 -2.01
CA ASN A 113 6.77 21.47 -2.37
C ASN A 113 5.61 21.69 -1.40
N LEU A 114 5.12 22.94 -1.30
CA LEU A 114 3.96 23.31 -0.47
C LEU A 114 2.72 22.44 -0.80
N GLU A 115 2.53 22.08 -2.06
CA GLU A 115 1.44 21.21 -2.50
C GLU A 115 1.53 19.80 -1.89
N SER A 116 2.72 19.21 -1.80
CA SER A 116 2.94 17.91 -1.16
C SER A 116 2.69 17.97 0.34
N ILE A 117 3.09 19.08 0.99
CA ILE A 117 2.81 19.32 2.41
C ILE A 117 1.30 19.43 2.65
N LEU A 118 0.59 20.20 1.83
CA LEU A 118 -0.87 20.32 1.92
C LEU A 118 -1.55 18.96 1.72
N GLY A 119 -1.07 18.16 0.77
CA GLY A 119 -1.55 16.78 0.56
C GLY A 119 -1.35 15.90 1.79
N ILE A 120 -0.15 15.92 2.40
CA ILE A 120 0.15 15.17 3.63
C ILE A 120 -0.76 15.63 4.77
N VAL A 121 -0.90 16.94 4.98
CA VAL A 121 -1.77 17.50 6.03
C VAL A 121 -3.22 17.04 5.83
N LEU A 122 -3.71 17.03 4.59
CA LEU A 122 -5.06 16.60 4.28
C LEU A 122 -5.27 15.10 4.53
N VAL A 123 -4.29 14.24 4.19
CA VAL A 123 -4.32 12.81 4.51
C VAL A 123 -4.30 12.59 6.02
N LEU A 124 -3.42 13.26 6.75
CA LEU A 124 -3.34 13.19 8.21
C LEU A 124 -4.62 13.69 8.87
N PHE A 125 -5.22 14.76 8.35
CA PHE A 125 -6.49 15.26 8.84
C PHE A 125 -7.63 14.25 8.64
N GLY A 126 -7.73 13.66 7.44
CA GLY A 126 -8.69 12.58 7.16
C GLY A 126 -8.51 11.39 8.10
N LEU A 127 -7.27 11.00 8.37
CA LEU A 127 -6.93 9.95 9.34
C LEU A 127 -7.42 10.29 10.75
N ILE A 128 -7.20 11.52 11.22
CA ILE A 128 -7.61 11.96 12.55
C ILE A 128 -9.15 11.97 12.67
N VAL A 129 -9.86 12.46 11.65
CA VAL A 129 -11.32 12.49 11.64
C VAL A 129 -11.89 11.07 11.74
N LEU A 130 -11.39 10.14 10.91
CA LEU A 130 -11.86 8.75 10.92
C LEU A 130 -11.52 8.03 12.22
N ALA A 131 -10.30 8.21 12.73
CA ALA A 131 -9.90 7.66 14.02
C ALA A 131 -10.75 8.16 15.20
N ASN A 132 -11.27 9.39 15.12
CA ASN A 132 -12.14 9.98 16.15
C ASN A 132 -13.61 9.55 16.01
N LEU A 133 -14.11 9.34 14.79
CA LEU A 133 -15.47 8.80 14.58
C LEU A 133 -15.61 7.41 15.20
N GLU A 134 -14.57 6.59 15.13
CA GLU A 134 -14.55 5.24 15.70
C GLU A 134 -14.31 5.19 17.20
N LYS A 135 -13.70 6.21 17.81
CA LYS A 135 -13.58 6.25 19.28
C LYS A 135 -14.94 6.32 19.98
N LYS A 136 -15.98 6.73 19.24
CA LYS A 136 -17.37 6.73 19.71
C LYS A 136 -17.94 5.31 19.84
N ASP A 137 -17.42 4.37 19.06
CA ASP A 137 -17.64 2.93 19.23
C ASP A 137 -16.56 2.37 20.18
N LYS A 138 -16.95 1.58 21.18
CA LYS A 138 -16.01 1.08 22.21
C LYS A 138 -14.95 0.15 21.57
N LYS A 139 -13.76 0.67 21.24
CA LYS A 139 -12.63 -0.13 20.74
C LYS A 139 -12.19 -1.16 21.77
N GLU A 140 -12.11 -2.41 21.35
CA GLU A 140 -11.52 -3.48 22.16
C GLU A 140 -9.99 -3.38 22.12
N LYS A 141 -9.31 -3.88 23.16
CA LYS A 141 -7.83 -3.88 23.23
C LYS A 141 -7.17 -4.56 22.01
N ASN A 142 -7.89 -5.46 21.35
CA ASN A 142 -7.43 -6.17 20.17
C ASN A 142 -7.29 -5.25 18.93
N ASP A 143 -8.11 -4.19 18.82
CA ASP A 143 -8.13 -3.30 17.65
C ASP A 143 -6.86 -2.48 17.52
N TYR A 144 -6.29 -2.02 18.65
CA TYR A 144 -5.03 -1.28 18.68
C TYR A 144 -3.87 -2.08 18.10
N LYS A 145 -3.83 -3.40 18.34
CA LYS A 145 -2.80 -4.28 17.77
C LYS A 145 -2.88 -4.28 16.25
N TYR A 146 -4.08 -4.35 15.68
CA TYR A 146 -4.27 -4.35 14.23
C TYR A 146 -3.99 -2.98 13.60
N ILE A 147 -4.28 -1.89 14.30
CA ILE A 147 -3.89 -0.54 13.87
C ILE A 147 -2.36 -0.42 13.80
N LEU A 148 -1.63 -0.89 14.81
CA LEU A 148 -0.16 -0.90 14.78
C LEU A 148 0.38 -1.75 13.63
N LEU A 149 -0.25 -2.89 13.33
CA LEU A 149 0.09 -3.72 12.19
C LEU A 149 -0.11 -2.98 10.86
N LEU A 150 -1.16 -2.15 10.72
CA LEU A 150 -1.38 -1.32 9.53
C LEU A 150 -0.30 -0.25 9.38
N VAL A 151 0.08 0.42 10.46
CA VAL A 151 1.16 1.43 10.43
C VAL A 151 2.49 0.78 10.03
N PHE A 152 2.80 -0.40 10.59
CA PHE A 152 4.00 -1.14 10.21
C PHE A 152 3.94 -1.63 8.76
N GLY A 153 2.78 -2.10 8.29
CA GLY A 153 2.56 -2.45 6.89
C GLY A 153 2.78 -1.27 5.96
N ALA A 154 2.26 -0.09 6.31
CA ALA A 154 2.47 1.15 5.56
C ALA A 154 3.96 1.54 5.47
N PHE A 155 4.71 1.37 6.56
CA PHE A 155 6.15 1.57 6.56
C PHE A 155 6.89 0.60 5.64
N LEU A 156 6.58 -0.70 5.68
CA LEU A 156 7.12 -1.69 4.75
C LEU A 156 6.77 -1.37 3.29
N GLY A 157 5.52 -0.94 3.05
CA GLY A 157 5.06 -0.49 1.74
C GLY A 157 5.88 0.69 1.23
N ALA A 158 6.25 1.62 2.11
CA ALA A 158 7.08 2.76 1.75
C ALA A 158 8.52 2.37 1.45
N ILE A 159 9.13 1.44 2.21
CA ILE A 159 10.45 0.88 1.87
C ILE A 159 10.39 0.24 0.48
N SER A 160 9.38 -0.60 0.22
CA SER A 160 9.19 -1.24 -1.09
C SER A 160 9.05 -0.21 -2.22
N GLY A 161 8.25 0.85 -2.03
CA GLY A 161 8.08 1.90 -3.03
C GLY A 161 9.32 2.76 -3.24
N THR A 162 10.13 2.95 -2.19
CA THR A 162 11.42 3.65 -2.28
C THR A 162 12.43 2.83 -3.09
N LEU A 163 12.42 1.50 -2.92
CA LEU A 163 13.24 0.57 -3.73
C LEU A 163 12.84 0.59 -5.20
N ASP A 164 11.54 0.69 -5.52
CA ASP A 164 11.08 0.84 -6.91
C ASP A 164 11.71 2.05 -7.58
N LYS A 165 11.68 3.19 -6.88
CA LYS A 165 12.27 4.42 -7.37
C LYS A 165 13.78 4.29 -7.57
N PHE A 166 14.46 3.58 -6.68
CA PHE A 166 15.88 3.31 -6.81
C PHE A 166 16.20 2.47 -8.05
N VAL A 167 15.40 1.42 -8.32
CA VAL A 167 15.55 0.58 -9.52
C VAL A 167 15.27 1.37 -10.79
N LEU A 168 14.24 2.22 -10.81
CA LEU A 168 13.92 3.04 -11.99
C LEU A 168 14.91 4.17 -12.24
N SER A 169 15.58 4.67 -11.19
CA SER A 169 16.57 5.74 -11.32
C SER A 169 17.99 5.24 -11.63
N ASN A 170 18.32 3.98 -11.31
CA ASN A 170 19.66 3.41 -11.45
C ASN A 170 19.72 2.12 -12.27
N GLY A 171 18.59 1.67 -12.83
CA GLY A 171 18.46 0.48 -13.69
C GLY A 171 18.40 0.85 -15.15
#